data_AF-A0A453I6K2-F1
#
_entry.id   AF-A0A453I6K2-F1
#
_cell.length_a   1.000
_cell.length_b   1.000
_cell.length_c   1.000
_cell.angle_alpha   90.00
_cell.angle_beta   90.00
_cell.angle_gamma   90.00
#
_symmetry.space_group_name_H-M   'P 1'
#
loop_
_entity.id
_entity.type
_entity.pdbx_description
1 polymer ?
#
loop_
_entity_poly.entity_id
_entity_poly.type
_entity_poly.pdbx_seq_one_letter_code
_entity_poly.pdbx_strand_id
1 'polypeptide(L)' 'MLIPATITVFINGVPMEVPRGPIDLRAMFGQDVVLLHSTGTLLPVNDYGILIQSLQMGESYFLVSRQA' A
#
# COMPACT_ATOMS: atom_id res chain seq x y z
N MET A 1 6.56 4.63 -25.54
CA MET A 1 6.87 5.12 -24.19
C MET A 1 6.64 3.96 -23.23
N LEU A 2 7.69 3.44 -22.59
CA LEU A 2 7.56 2.33 -21.65
C LEU A 2 6.94 2.87 -20.36
N ILE A 3 5.82 2.30 -19.93
CA ILE A 3 5.22 2.62 -18.65
C ILE A 3 6.12 2.02 -17.56
N PRO A 4 6.61 2.79 -16.57
CA PRO A 4 7.44 2.26 -15.49
C PRO A 4 6.72 1.11 -14.77
N ALA A 5 7.43 0.04 -14.42
CA ALA A 5 6.83 -1.09 -13.69
C ALA A 5 6.49 -0.75 -12.23
N THR A 6 7.19 0.25 -11.67
CA THR A 6 7.02 0.73 -10.31
C THR A 6 6.50 2.17 -10.28
N ILE A 7 5.95 2.55 -9.12
CA ILE A 7 5.60 3.92 -8.75
C ILE A 7 6.18 4.23 -7.38
N THR A 8 6.43 5.49 -7.10
CA THR A 8 6.79 5.96 -5.77
C THR A 8 5.52 6.39 -5.02
N VAL A 9 5.37 5.89 -3.80
CA VAL A 9 4.33 6.31 -2.84
C VAL A 9 5.01 6.72 -1.54
N PHE A 10 4.28 7.36 -0.62
CA PHE A 10 4.81 7.70 0.70
C PHE A 10 4.13 6.84 1.76
N ILE A 11 4.85 5.92 2.38
CA ILE A 11 4.34 5.08 3.48
C ILE A 11 4.86 5.66 4.78
N ASN A 12 3.97 6.11 5.66
CA ASN A 12 4.34 6.81 6.90
C ASN A 12 5.29 8.01 6.65
N GLY A 13 5.12 8.70 5.51
CA GLY A 13 5.96 9.82 5.10
C GLY A 13 7.31 9.43 4.45
N VAL A 14 7.65 8.14 4.38
CA VAL A 14 8.88 7.66 3.73
C VAL A 14 8.59 7.31 2.27
N PRO A 15 9.35 7.85 1.29
CA PRO A 15 9.18 7.49 -0.11
C PRO A 15 9.57 6.03 -0.33
N MET A 16 8.70 5.28 -1.02
CA MET A 16 8.89 3.86 -1.27
C MET A 16 8.45 3.51 -2.69
N GLU A 17 9.31 2.78 -3.41
CA GLU A 17 8.95 2.21 -4.71
C GLU A 17 8.13 0.94 -4.54
N VAL A 18 6.99 0.87 -5.24
CA VAL A 18 6.08 -0.27 -5.23
C VAL A 18 5.67 -0.63 -6.64
N PRO A 19 5.25 -1.89 -6.91
CA PRO A 19 4.65 -2.26 -8.18
C PRO A 19 3.41 -1.42 -8.47
N ARG A 20 3.17 -1.09 -9.75
CA ARG A 20 1.91 -0.45 -10.19
C ARG A 20 0.69 -1.36 -10.08
N GLY A 21 0.91 -2.65 -9.88
CA GLY A 21 -0.12 -3.70 -9.88
C GLY A 21 -0.63 -4.06 -8.48
N PRO A 22 -1.11 -5.30 -8.31
CA PRO A 22 -1.48 -5.84 -7.00
C PRO A 22 -0.30 -5.80 -6.03
N ILE A 23 -0.59 -5.48 -4.77
CA ILE A 23 0.41 -5.49 -3.68
C ILE A 23 -0.08 -6.45 -2.60
N ASP A 24 0.75 -7.43 -2.28
CA ASP A 24 0.57 -8.29 -1.12
C ASP A 24 1.11 -7.56 0.12
N LEU A 25 0.20 -7.03 0.95
CA LEU A 25 0.60 -6.31 2.16
C LEU A 25 1.32 -7.21 3.15
N ARG A 26 0.93 -8.49 3.23
CA ARG A 26 1.51 -9.45 4.18
C ARG A 26 2.94 -9.77 3.82
N ALA A 27 3.20 -10.02 2.55
CA ALA A 27 4.55 -10.28 2.06
C ALA A 27 5.44 -9.04 2.17
N MET A 28 4.90 -7.84 1.95
CA MET A 28 5.70 -6.62 1.89
C MET A 28 5.93 -5.96 3.26
N PHE A 29 4.95 -6.02 4.16
CA PHE A 29 4.96 -5.30 5.43
C PHE A 29 4.73 -6.16 6.67
N GLY A 30 4.43 -7.45 6.51
CA GLY A 30 4.14 -8.38 7.60
C GLY A 30 2.65 -8.58 7.88
N GLN A 31 2.34 -9.43 8.85
CA GLN A 31 0.96 -9.78 9.21
C GLN A 31 0.29 -8.67 10.03
N ASP A 32 -1.05 -8.72 10.11
CA ASP A 32 -1.87 -7.84 10.95
C ASP A 32 -1.69 -6.33 10.69
N VAL A 33 -1.29 -5.94 9.49
CA VAL A 33 -1.20 -4.54 9.10
C VAL A 33 -2.38 -4.13 8.21
N VAL A 34 -2.70 -2.84 8.26
CA VAL A 34 -3.59 -2.18 7.31
C VAL A 34 -2.92 -0.98 6.72
N LEU A 35 -3.35 -0.63 5.50
CA LEU A 35 -2.99 0.62 4.86
C LEU A 35 -4.18 1.57 4.94
N LEU A 36 -3.97 2.79 5.43
CA LEU A 36 -4.92 3.89 5.32
C LEU A 36 -4.41 4.89 4.29
N HIS A 37 -5.31 5.40 3.46
CA HIS A 37 -5.06 6.58 2.66
C HIS A 37 -4.92 7.82 3.55
N SER A 38 -4.18 8.83 3.08
CA SER A 38 -4.03 10.11 3.79
C SER A 38 -5.35 10.81 4.15
N THR A 39 -6.42 10.52 3.41
CA THR A 39 -7.78 10.99 3.70
C THR A 39 -8.46 10.28 4.88
N GLY A 40 -7.81 9.30 5.49
CA GLY A 40 -8.34 8.47 6.57
C GLY A 40 -9.11 7.23 6.10
N THR A 41 -9.17 6.97 4.79
CA THR A 41 -9.88 5.79 4.25
C THR A 41 -9.02 4.54 4.36
N LEU A 42 -9.55 3.47 4.97
CA LEU A 42 -8.89 2.17 5.01
C LEU A 42 -8.90 1.52 3.62
N LEU A 43 -7.75 1.08 3.13
CA LEU A 43 -7.68 0.36 1.85
C LEU A 43 -8.12 -1.09 2.04
N PRO A 44 -9.06 -1.57 1.22
CA PRO A 44 -9.54 -2.94 1.31
C PRO A 44 -8.51 -3.93 0.76
N VAL A 45 -8.36 -5.05 1.47
CA VAL A 45 -7.60 -6.23 1.05
C VAL A 45 -8.55 -7.40 0.85
N ASN A 46 -8.20 -8.32 -0.04
CA ASN A 46 -8.89 -9.61 -0.14
C ASN A 46 -8.47 -10.56 1.00
N ASP A 47 -9.05 -11.77 1.01
CA ASP A 47 -8.81 -12.78 2.06
C ASP A 47 -7.33 -13.22 2.16
N TYR A 48 -6.57 -13.07 1.08
CA TYR A 48 -5.14 -13.38 1.02
C TYR A 48 -4.24 -12.23 1.49
N GLY A 49 -4.79 -11.04 1.78
CA GLY A 49 -4.02 -9.85 2.19
C GLY A 49 -3.49 -9.00 1.04
N ILE A 50 -3.99 -9.23 -0.18
CA ILE A 50 -3.63 -8.45 -1.38
C ILE A 50 -4.58 -7.26 -1.49
N LEU A 51 -4.03 -6.07 -1.74
CA LEU A 51 -4.82 -4.86 -2.00
C LEU A 51 -5.77 -5.07 -3.20
N ILE A 52 -7.04 -4.73 -3.01
CA ILE A 52 -8.04 -4.78 -4.09
C ILE A 52 -7.81 -3.66 -5.10
N GLN A 53 -7.29 -2.52 -4.64
CA GLN A 53 -6.99 -1.34 -5.47
C GLN A 53 -5.50 -1.05 -5.44
N SER A 54 -4.90 -0.74 -6.61
CA SER A 54 -3.50 -0.32 -6.69
C SER A 54 -3.27 1.01 -6.00
N LEU A 55 -2.08 1.18 -5.44
CA LEU A 55 -1.65 2.47 -4.92
C LEU A 55 -1.45 3.47 -6.07
N GLN A 56 -1.55 4.75 -5.75
CA GLN A 56 -1.45 5.83 -6.72
C GLN A 56 -0.12 6.56 -6.55
N MET A 57 0.52 6.88 -7.68
CA MET A 57 1.82 7.58 -7.70
C MET A 57 1.74 8.88 -6.91
N GLY A 58 2.69 9.08 -6.00
CA GLY A 58 2.82 10.29 -5.19
C GLY A 58 1.85 10.38 -4.00
N GLU A 59 0.89 9.47 -3.87
CA GLU A 59 -0.03 9.48 -2.74
C GLU A 59 0.63 9.00 -1.44
N SER A 60 0.05 9.45 -0.33
CA SER A 60 0.50 9.12 1.03
C SER A 60 -0.43 8.13 1.69
N TYR A 61 0.17 7.14 2.34
CA TYR A 61 -0.53 6.09 3.07
C TYR A 61 0.11 5.86 4.43
N PHE A 62 -0.68 5.39 5.38
CA PHE A 62 -0.26 5.05 6.73
C PHE A 62 -0.37 3.55 6.94
N LEU A 63 0.76 2.93 7.28
CA LEU A 63 0.81 1.53 7.68
C LEU A 63 0.55 1.45 9.18
N VAL A 64 -0.55 0.80 9.57
CA VAL A 64 -0.99 0.72 10.97
C VAL A 64 -1.12 -0.75 11.37
N SER A 65 -0.61 -1.09 12.55
CA SER A 65 -0.81 -2.41 13.14
C SER A 65 -2.24 -2.54 13.66
N ARG A 66 -2.87 -3.69 13.42
CA ARG A 66 -4.17 -4.08 14.00
C ARG A 66 -4.04 -4.53 15.46
N GLN A 67 -2.83 -4.68 15.97
CA GLN A 67 -2.60 -5.04 17.37
C GLN A 67 -2.71 -3.77 18.23
N ALA A 68 -3.68 -3.79 19.14
CA ALA A 68 -3.73 -2.91 20.32
C ALA A 68 -2.81 -3.44 21.41
#